data_AF-A0AAV4K4X4-F1
#
_entry.id   AF-A0AAV4K4X4-F1
#
_cell.length_a   1.000
_cell.length_b   1.000
_cell.length_c   1.000
_cell.angle_alpha   90.00
_cell.angle_beta   90.00
_cell.angle_gamma   90.00
#
_symmetry.space_group_name_H-M   'P 1'
#
loop_
_entity.id
_entity.type
_entity.pdbx_description
1 polymer ?
#
loop_
_entity_poly.entity_id
_entity_poly.type
_entity_poly.pdbx_seq_one_letter_code
_entity_poly.pdbx_strand_id
1 'polypeptide(L)'
;MTSPAPASAERPTRPVAGKPAGYVGLATYSSLGRLWQLLAGASRAGRQVNAVRGDSPDTARRRIAGYELPGAGLLLDPAPLLRDLEDGFAPHPALVALLAGDAGPLRDVLNSDYVLRLDFVVALTSGRELIARPEFRYLPRPDRPAALPSGLTLRPRRLGRDELHLLLQRACGLA
;
A
#
# COMPACT_ATOMS: atom_id res chain seq x y z
N MET A 1 24.44 30.55 -4.84
CA MET A 1 23.09 29.98 -5.12
C MET A 1 22.75 29.08 -3.95
N THR A 2 21.98 29.61 -3.01
CA THR A 2 21.64 28.93 -1.75
C THR A 2 20.52 27.93 -2.05
N SER A 3 20.81 26.63 -1.95
CA SER A 3 19.75 25.61 -1.98
C SER A 3 18.71 25.94 -0.92
N PRO A 4 17.40 25.93 -1.25
CA PRO A 4 16.38 26.09 -0.22
C PRO A 4 16.50 24.93 0.77
N ALA A 5 16.59 25.25 2.05
CA ALA A 5 16.48 24.28 3.13
C ALA A 5 15.18 23.48 2.98
N PRO A 6 15.16 22.16 3.27
CA PRO A 6 13.92 21.40 3.22
C PRO A 6 12.94 22.04 4.20
N ALA A 7 11.79 22.50 3.68
CA ALA A 7 10.73 23.07 4.49
C ALA A 7 10.43 22.08 5.63
N SER A 8 10.58 22.55 6.88
CA SER A 8 10.08 21.81 8.05
C SER A 8 8.67 21.35 7.72
N ALA A 9 8.47 20.04 7.58
CA ALA A 9 7.21 19.47 7.13
C ALA A 9 6.12 19.86 8.14
N GLU A 10 5.40 20.93 7.83
CA GLU A 10 4.42 21.50 8.72
C GLU A 10 3.37 20.43 9.04
N ARG A 11 3.13 20.23 10.34
CA ARG A 11 2.19 19.22 10.80
C ARG A 11 0.79 19.62 10.32
N PRO A 12 0.08 18.78 9.57
CA PRO A 12 -1.25 19.15 9.10
C PRO A 12 -2.20 19.27 10.27
N THR A 13 -3.01 20.33 10.28
CA THR A 13 -3.90 20.71 11.39
C THR A 13 -5.38 20.66 11.03
N ARG A 14 -5.74 20.58 9.74
CA ARG A 14 -7.13 20.66 9.28
C ARG A 14 -7.68 19.28 8.89
N PRO A 15 -8.56 18.65 9.70
CA PRO A 15 -9.17 17.37 9.36
C PRO A 15 -9.95 17.39 8.04
N VAL A 16 -10.07 16.24 7.38
CA VAL A 16 -10.96 16.10 6.22
C VAL A 16 -12.42 16.02 6.68
N ALA A 17 -13.36 16.55 5.88
CA ALA A 17 -14.76 16.70 6.31
C ALA A 17 -15.44 15.36 6.69
N GLY A 18 -15.09 14.26 6.03
CA GLY A 18 -15.65 12.93 6.27
C GLY A 18 -14.85 11.86 5.54
N LYS A 19 -15.30 10.60 5.64
CA LYS A 19 -14.65 9.46 4.98
C LYS A 19 -15.00 9.40 3.48
N PRO A 20 -14.04 9.60 2.57
CA PRO A 20 -14.30 9.51 1.13
C PRO A 20 -14.48 8.06 0.66
N ALA A 21 -15.03 7.88 -0.53
CA ALA A 21 -15.15 6.55 -1.16
C ALA A 21 -13.76 5.87 -1.32
N GLY A 22 -13.72 4.56 -1.08
CA GLY A 22 -12.50 3.75 -1.15
C GLY A 22 -11.59 3.83 0.08
N TYR A 23 -11.92 4.66 1.09
CA TYR A 23 -11.22 4.66 2.37
C TYR A 23 -11.86 3.68 3.36
N VAL A 24 -11.00 3.04 4.14
CA VAL A 24 -11.38 2.16 5.24
C VAL A 24 -11.13 2.90 6.56
N GLY A 25 -12.09 2.83 7.48
CA GLY A 25 -11.94 3.32 8.85
C GLY A 25 -11.08 2.38 9.67
N LEU A 26 -9.97 2.88 10.22
CA LEU A 26 -8.99 2.06 10.94
C LEU A 26 -9.19 2.10 12.46
N ALA A 27 -9.42 3.29 13.02
CA ALA A 27 -9.64 3.51 14.45
C ALA A 27 -10.11 4.95 14.68
N THR A 28 -10.70 5.21 15.85
CA THR A 28 -11.06 6.56 16.29
C THR A 28 -10.06 7.05 17.32
N TYR A 29 -9.66 8.32 17.24
CA TYR A 29 -8.70 8.93 18.16
C TYR A 29 -9.23 10.22 18.77
N SER A 30 -8.60 10.69 19.84
CA SER A 30 -8.98 11.95 20.50
C SER A 30 -8.33 13.19 19.86
N SER A 31 -7.26 13.02 19.08
CA SER A 31 -6.48 14.14 18.52
C SER A 31 -5.74 13.79 17.22
N LEU A 32 -5.21 14.82 16.57
CA LEU A 32 -4.29 14.72 15.42
C LEU A 32 -2.94 14.08 15.77
N GLY A 33 -2.62 13.95 17.06
CA GLY A 33 -1.34 13.41 17.52
C GLY A 33 -1.04 12.03 16.93
N ARG A 34 -2.06 11.18 16.76
CA ARG A 34 -1.87 9.86 16.14
C ARG A 34 -1.47 9.93 14.68
N LEU A 35 -2.09 10.82 13.90
CA LEU A 35 -1.69 11.04 12.50
C LEU A 35 -0.24 11.51 12.46
N TRP A 36 0.14 12.50 13.28
CA TRP A 36 1.51 13.00 13.31
C TRP A 36 2.53 11.93 13.71
N GLN A 37 2.20 11.04 14.64
CA GLN A 37 3.03 9.88 14.99
C GLN A 37 3.27 8.95 13.79
N LEU A 38 2.22 8.64 13.02
CA LEU A 38 2.34 7.82 11.80
C LEU A 38 3.23 8.48 10.76
N LEU A 39 3.04 9.78 10.50
CA LEU A 39 3.83 10.52 9.53
C LEU A 39 5.30 10.62 9.95
N ALA A 40 5.56 10.95 11.21
CA ALA A 40 6.92 11.02 11.75
C ALA A 40 7.61 9.64 11.80
N GLY A 41 6.86 8.58 12.13
CA GLY A 41 7.34 7.21 12.05
C GLY A 41 7.72 6.81 10.62
N ALA A 42 6.82 7.05 9.66
CA ALA A 42 7.05 6.79 8.24
C ALA A 42 8.31 7.51 7.72
N SER A 43 8.45 8.81 7.97
CA SER A 43 9.64 9.56 7.56
C SER A 43 10.93 9.01 8.18
N ARG A 44 10.93 8.68 9.49
CA ARG A 44 12.09 8.06 10.16
C ARG A 44 12.41 6.67 9.61
N ALA A 45 11.40 5.91 9.22
CA ALA A 45 11.54 4.60 8.58
C ALA A 45 11.93 4.69 7.09
N GLY A 46 12.28 5.90 6.59
CA GLY A 46 12.72 6.13 5.22
C GLY A 46 11.60 6.13 4.17
N ARG A 47 10.33 6.23 4.59
CA ARG A 47 9.19 6.30 3.66
C ARG A 47 8.98 7.72 3.14
N GLN A 48 8.44 7.81 1.94
CA GLN A 48 8.05 9.09 1.34
C GLN A 48 6.71 9.53 1.91
N VAL A 49 6.66 10.73 2.49
CA VAL A 49 5.44 11.34 3.03
C VAL A 49 5.11 12.59 2.23
N ASN A 50 4.04 12.54 1.44
CA ASN A 50 3.68 13.60 0.50
C ASN A 50 2.25 14.11 0.75
N ALA A 51 2.01 15.39 0.46
CA ALA A 51 0.65 15.90 0.30
C ALA A 51 -0.05 15.22 -0.88
N VAL A 52 -1.37 15.03 -0.77
CA VAL A 52 -2.16 14.50 -1.89
C VAL A 52 -2.48 15.65 -2.84
N ARG A 53 -2.42 15.40 -4.16
CA ARG A 53 -2.74 16.41 -5.17
C ARG A 53 -4.12 17.01 -4.91
N GLY A 54 -4.19 18.34 -4.91
CA GLY A 54 -5.42 19.10 -4.67
C GLY A 54 -5.67 19.44 -3.19
N ASP A 55 -4.91 18.86 -2.25
CA ASP A 55 -4.95 19.28 -0.86
C ASP A 55 -4.07 20.49 -0.61
N SER A 56 -4.53 21.36 0.28
CA SER A 56 -3.68 22.36 0.91
C SER A 56 -2.72 21.71 1.91
N PRO A 57 -1.55 22.31 2.19
CA PRO A 57 -0.55 21.76 3.10
C PRO A 57 -1.08 21.46 4.52
N ASP A 58 -2.01 22.26 5.04
CA ASP A 58 -2.62 22.07 6.36
C ASP A 58 -3.61 20.90 6.43
N THR A 59 -4.08 20.38 5.29
CA THR A 59 -5.06 19.29 5.26
C THR A 59 -4.45 18.01 5.85
N ALA A 60 -5.16 17.38 6.81
CA ALA A 60 -4.76 16.18 7.54
C ALA A 60 -4.94 14.91 6.70
N ARG A 61 -4.42 14.93 5.48
CA ARG A 61 -4.35 13.82 4.54
C ARG A 61 -2.95 13.76 3.91
N ARG A 62 -2.36 12.58 3.90
CA ARG A 62 -1.01 12.35 3.37
C ARG A 62 -0.92 11.00 2.67
N ARG A 63 -0.08 10.95 1.63
CA ARG A 63 0.39 9.70 1.05
C ARG A 63 1.66 9.27 1.77
N ILE A 64 1.69 8.03 2.24
CA ILE A 64 2.87 7.32 2.73
C ILE A 64 3.23 6.27 1.67
N ALA A 65 4.45 6.31 1.13
CA ALA A 65 4.84 5.44 0.03
C ALA A 65 6.23 4.81 0.22
N GLY A 66 6.42 3.67 -0.44
CA GLY A 66 7.72 2.98 -0.50
C GLY A 66 7.95 1.96 0.61
N TYR A 67 6.90 1.48 1.29
CA TYR A 67 7.02 0.25 2.08
C TYR A 67 6.95 -0.97 1.16
N GLU A 68 7.87 -1.91 1.34
CA GLU A 68 7.95 -3.13 0.54
C GLU A 68 7.82 -4.32 1.48
N LEU A 69 6.82 -5.17 1.20
CA LEU A 69 6.56 -6.39 1.95
C LEU A 69 7.05 -7.60 1.12
N PRO A 70 8.16 -8.26 1.50
CA PRO A 70 8.57 -9.51 0.88
C PRO A 70 7.67 -10.67 1.31
N GLY A 71 7.72 -11.79 0.60
CA GLY A 71 6.98 -13.00 1.00
C GLY A 71 5.45 -12.83 0.98
N ALA A 72 4.95 -11.95 0.11
CA ALA A 72 3.55 -11.54 0.09
C ALA A 72 2.67 -12.40 -0.83
N GLY A 73 3.11 -13.58 -1.27
CA GLY A 73 2.35 -14.46 -2.17
C GLY A 73 0.99 -14.85 -1.61
N LEU A 74 0.87 -15.06 -0.29
CA LEU A 74 -0.41 -15.34 0.38
C LEU A 74 -1.43 -14.20 0.31
N LEU A 75 -0.98 -12.99 -0.03
CA LEU A 75 -1.87 -11.84 -0.19
C LEU A 75 -2.43 -11.72 -1.60
N LEU A 76 -2.09 -12.61 -2.54
CA LEU A 76 -2.63 -12.59 -3.90
C LEU A 76 -4.13 -12.93 -3.90
N ASP A 77 -4.91 -12.18 -4.68
CA ASP A 77 -6.25 -12.57 -5.12
C ASP A 77 -6.16 -13.29 -6.48
N PRO A 78 -6.36 -14.63 -6.51
CA PRO A 78 -6.26 -15.38 -7.77
C PRO A 78 -7.47 -15.17 -8.68
N ALA A 79 -8.63 -14.73 -8.16
CA ALA A 79 -9.88 -14.76 -8.93
C ALA A 79 -9.93 -13.79 -10.12
N PRO A 80 -9.44 -12.54 -10.03
CA PRO A 80 -9.30 -11.67 -11.20
C PRO A 80 -8.28 -12.22 -12.20
N LEU A 81 -7.17 -12.74 -11.70
CA LEU A 81 -6.09 -13.28 -12.53
C LEU A 81 -6.56 -14.51 -13.33
N LEU A 82 -7.33 -15.41 -12.71
CA LEU A 82 -7.90 -16.57 -13.38
C LEU A 82 -8.78 -16.16 -14.58
N ARG A 83 -9.61 -15.12 -14.43
CA ARG A 83 -10.43 -14.59 -15.53
C ARG A 83 -9.57 -14.02 -16.65
N ASP A 84 -8.54 -13.26 -16.31
CA ASP A 84 -7.62 -12.71 -17.30
C ASP A 84 -6.90 -13.84 -18.07
N LEU A 85 -6.52 -14.93 -17.39
CA LEU A 85 -5.82 -16.07 -18.00
C LEU A 85 -6.67 -16.83 -19.04
N GLU A 86 -8.00 -16.83 -18.90
CA GLU A 86 -8.91 -17.43 -19.89
C GLU A 86 -8.86 -16.68 -21.23
N ASP A 87 -8.56 -15.37 -21.22
CA ASP A 87 -8.49 -14.51 -22.41
C ASP A 87 -7.14 -14.62 -23.17
N GLY A 88 -6.19 -15.40 -22.64
CA GLY A 88 -4.95 -15.80 -23.31
C GLY A 88 -3.69 -15.08 -22.79
N PHE A 89 -2.70 -15.88 -22.37
CA PHE A 89 -1.38 -15.40 -21.93
C PHE A 89 -0.27 -16.36 -22.36
N ALA A 90 0.97 -15.84 -22.40
CA ALA A 90 2.14 -16.69 -22.62
C ALA A 90 2.22 -17.77 -21.53
N PRO A 91 2.43 -19.05 -21.89
CA PRO A 91 2.41 -20.14 -20.92
C PRO A 91 3.58 -19.99 -19.95
N HIS A 92 3.25 -19.89 -18.66
CA HIS A 92 4.22 -19.95 -17.55
C HIS A 92 3.78 -21.08 -16.60
N PRO A 93 4.69 -21.94 -16.11
CA PRO A 93 4.33 -23.12 -15.31
C PRO A 93 3.43 -22.81 -14.11
N ALA A 94 3.71 -21.72 -13.39
CA ALA A 94 2.90 -21.29 -12.26
C ALA A 94 1.48 -20.82 -12.63
N LEU A 95 1.28 -20.30 -13.85
CA LEU A 95 -0.04 -19.88 -14.34
C LEU A 95 -0.85 -21.10 -14.83
N VAL A 96 -0.18 -22.09 -15.42
CA VAL A 96 -0.79 -23.37 -15.78
C VAL A 96 -1.26 -24.12 -14.53
N ALA A 97 -0.44 -24.16 -13.48
CA ALA A 97 -0.84 -24.72 -12.19
C ALA A 97 -2.04 -23.98 -11.60
N LEU A 98 -2.06 -22.65 -11.70
CA LEU A 98 -3.19 -21.84 -11.24
C LEU A 98 -4.50 -22.21 -11.97
N LEU A 99 -4.45 -22.38 -13.30
CA LEU A 99 -5.61 -22.84 -14.10
C LEU A 99 -6.07 -24.25 -13.69
N ALA A 100 -5.17 -25.10 -13.20
CA ALA A 100 -5.49 -26.41 -12.64
C ALA A 100 -6.01 -26.34 -11.18
N GLY A 101 -6.18 -25.14 -10.62
CA GLY A 101 -6.67 -24.92 -9.26
C GLY A 101 -5.57 -24.86 -8.18
N ASP A 102 -4.30 -24.93 -8.55
CA ASP A 102 -3.18 -24.85 -7.62
C ASP A 102 -2.48 -23.48 -7.66
N ALA A 103 -2.73 -22.67 -6.63
CA ALA A 103 -2.09 -21.37 -6.47
C ALA A 103 -0.69 -21.43 -5.81
N GLY A 104 -0.25 -22.60 -5.33
CA GLY A 104 1.03 -22.78 -4.63
C GLY A 104 2.23 -22.29 -5.44
N PRO A 105 2.46 -22.81 -6.66
CA PRO A 105 3.58 -22.40 -7.50
C PRO A 105 3.62 -20.89 -7.79
N LEU A 106 2.46 -20.26 -7.97
CA LEU A 106 2.39 -18.81 -8.18
C LEU A 106 2.76 -18.04 -6.91
N ARG A 107 2.31 -18.49 -5.74
CA ARG A 107 2.70 -17.89 -4.46
C ARG A 107 4.20 -17.99 -4.23
N ASP A 108 4.82 -19.12 -4.58
CA ASP A 108 6.25 -19.32 -4.46
C ASP A 108 7.03 -18.33 -5.33
N VAL A 109 6.64 -18.16 -6.60
CA VAL A 109 7.21 -17.14 -7.51
C VAL A 109 7.06 -15.72 -6.92
N LEU A 110 5.88 -15.39 -6.38
CA LEU A 110 5.67 -14.08 -5.76
C LEU A 110 6.50 -13.88 -4.48
N ASN A 111 6.78 -14.95 -3.75
CA ASN A 111 7.60 -14.90 -2.54
C ASN A 111 9.09 -14.73 -2.85
N SER A 112 9.58 -15.36 -3.93
CA SER A 112 10.99 -15.32 -4.32
C SER A 112 11.36 -14.06 -5.10
N ASP A 113 10.52 -13.68 -6.07
CA ASP A 113 10.91 -12.78 -7.16
C ASP A 113 10.13 -11.46 -7.19
N TYR A 114 9.15 -11.29 -6.30
CA TYR A 114 8.36 -10.08 -6.18
C TYR A 114 8.37 -9.53 -4.75
N VAL A 115 8.07 -8.23 -4.65
CA VAL A 115 7.67 -7.58 -3.41
C VAL A 115 6.28 -6.98 -3.58
N LEU A 116 5.50 -6.97 -2.51
CA LEU A 116 4.26 -6.22 -2.47
C LEU A 116 4.57 -4.80 -1.97
N ARG A 117 4.50 -3.81 -2.87
CA ARG A 117 4.64 -2.42 -2.50
C ARG A 117 3.34 -1.92 -1.87
N LEU A 118 3.46 -1.41 -0.65
CA LEU A 118 2.37 -0.88 0.14
C LEU A 118 2.49 0.63 0.23
N ASP A 119 1.68 1.31 -0.59
CA ASP A 119 1.44 2.74 -0.42
C ASP A 119 0.09 2.93 0.27
N PHE A 120 -0.02 3.95 1.12
CA PHE A 120 -1.24 4.31 1.84
C PHE A 120 -1.54 5.79 1.65
N VAL A 121 -2.81 6.13 1.40
CA VAL A 121 -3.29 7.48 1.66
C VAL A 121 -4.01 7.47 2.99
N VAL A 122 -3.45 8.15 3.99
CA VAL A 122 -4.01 8.23 5.34
C VAL A 122 -4.61 9.61 5.58
N ALA A 123 -5.69 9.67 6.35
CA ALA A 123 -6.26 10.93 6.79
C ALA A 123 -6.92 10.83 8.16
N LEU A 124 -7.07 11.97 8.84
CA LEU A 124 -7.96 12.10 10.00
C LEU A 124 -9.20 12.91 9.61
N THR A 125 -10.38 12.37 9.87
CA THR A 125 -11.65 13.06 9.62
C THR A 125 -11.99 14.06 10.74
N SER A 126 -12.93 14.97 10.49
CA SER A 126 -13.55 15.86 11.49
C SER A 126 -14.19 15.07 12.64
N GLY A 127 -14.74 13.90 12.35
CA GLY A 127 -15.23 12.91 13.32
C GLY A 127 -14.15 12.12 14.06
N ARG A 128 -12.87 12.51 13.89
CA ARG A 128 -11.68 11.91 14.51
C ARG A 128 -11.44 10.44 14.16
N GLU A 129 -11.97 9.99 13.03
CA GLU A 129 -11.70 8.68 12.46
C GLU A 129 -10.37 8.74 11.68
N LEU A 130 -9.41 7.88 12.03
CA LEU A 130 -8.26 7.60 11.18
C LEU A 130 -8.72 6.69 10.07
N ILE A 131 -8.58 7.16 8.84
CA ILE A 131 -8.97 6.44 7.63
C ILE A 131 -7.76 6.20 6.75
N ALA A 132 -7.78 5.11 5.98
CA ALA A 132 -6.75 4.81 5.01
C ALA A 132 -7.33 4.27 3.70
N ARG A 133 -6.75 4.68 2.58
CA ARG A 133 -6.93 4.05 1.27
C ARG A 133 -5.65 3.31 0.90
N PRO A 134 -5.66 1.96 0.85
CA PRO A 134 -4.51 1.18 0.42
C PRO A 134 -4.33 1.26 -1.10
N GLU A 135 -3.09 1.35 -1.56
CA GLU A 135 -2.72 1.36 -2.97
C GLU A 135 -1.58 0.36 -3.19
N PHE A 136 -1.94 -0.92 -3.16
CA PHE A 136 -0.99 -2.03 -3.16
C PHE A 136 -0.76 -2.57 -4.56
N ARG A 137 0.49 -2.95 -4.85
CA ARG A 137 0.86 -3.54 -6.14
C ARG A 137 2.06 -4.48 -5.98
N TYR A 138 2.04 -5.61 -6.68
CA TYR A 138 3.22 -6.45 -6.80
C TYR A 138 4.20 -5.81 -7.79
N LEU A 139 5.48 -5.80 -7.44
CA LEU A 139 6.56 -5.36 -8.30
C LEU A 139 7.64 -6.44 -8.33
N PRO A 140 8.25 -6.74 -9.49
CA PRO A 140 9.45 -7.56 -9.53
C PRO A 140 10.52 -6.98 -8.62
N ARG A 141 11.32 -7.84 -7.98
CA ARG A 141 12.45 -7.36 -7.20
C ARG A 141 13.48 -6.69 -8.11
N PRO A 142 14.09 -5.57 -7.69
CA PRO A 142 15.00 -4.81 -8.54
C PRO A 142 16.28 -5.57 -8.90
N ASP A 143 16.66 -6.59 -8.13
CA ASP A 143 17.83 -7.43 -8.33
C ASP A 143 17.55 -8.67 -9.21
N ARG A 144 16.34 -8.84 -9.73
CA ARG A 144 15.94 -10.04 -10.49
C ARG A 144 15.16 -9.69 -11.76
N PRO A 145 15.28 -10.51 -12.81
CA PRO A 145 14.39 -10.39 -13.96
C PRO A 145 12.94 -10.69 -13.54
N ALA A 146 11.98 -10.04 -14.21
CA ALA A 146 10.57 -10.35 -14.00
C ALA A 146 10.28 -11.80 -14.41
N ALA A 147 9.85 -12.63 -13.45
CA ALA A 147 9.61 -14.05 -13.68
C ALA A 147 8.30 -14.32 -14.44
N LEU A 148 7.28 -13.47 -14.25
CA LEU A 148 5.97 -13.63 -14.87
C LEU A 148 5.86 -12.80 -16.17
N PRO A 149 5.03 -13.24 -17.14
CA PRO A 149 4.72 -12.49 -18.34
C PRO A 149 4.33 -11.02 -18.06
N SER A 150 4.75 -10.12 -18.94
CA SER A 150 4.33 -8.72 -18.88
C SER A 150 2.82 -8.58 -19.13
N GLY A 151 2.22 -7.54 -18.55
CA GLY A 151 0.78 -7.27 -18.71
C GLY A 151 -0.13 -8.01 -17.72
N LEU A 152 0.39 -8.96 -16.94
CA LEU A 152 -0.38 -9.62 -15.89
C LEU A 152 -0.72 -8.65 -14.75
N THR A 153 -2.00 -8.55 -14.43
CA THR A 153 -2.47 -7.70 -13.33
C THR A 153 -2.53 -8.49 -12.02
N LEU A 154 -1.44 -8.47 -11.27
CA LEU A 154 -1.35 -9.10 -9.95
C LEU A 154 -2.03 -8.21 -8.89
N ARG A 155 -3.16 -8.65 -8.36
CA ARG A 155 -3.93 -7.90 -7.36
C ARG A 155 -3.83 -8.57 -5.98
N PRO A 156 -3.60 -7.82 -4.91
CA PRO A 156 -3.75 -8.36 -3.58
C PRO A 156 -5.23 -8.55 -3.24
N ARG A 157 -5.53 -9.55 -2.41
CA ARG A 157 -6.85 -9.77 -1.81
C ARG A 157 -7.26 -8.58 -0.97
N ARG A 158 -8.56 -8.46 -0.76
CA ARG A 158 -9.11 -7.51 0.20
C ARG A 158 -8.58 -7.86 1.60
N LEU A 159 -7.99 -6.87 2.25
CA LEU A 159 -7.54 -6.98 3.63
C LEU A 159 -8.59 -6.40 4.56
N GLY A 160 -8.76 -7.04 5.71
CA GLY A 160 -9.60 -6.53 6.78
C GLY A 160 -9.02 -5.25 7.40
N ARG A 161 -9.84 -4.56 8.20
CA ARG A 161 -9.43 -3.34 8.92
C ARG A 161 -8.15 -3.55 9.73
N ASP A 162 -8.10 -4.62 10.51
CA ASP A 162 -7.01 -4.83 11.47
C ASP A 162 -5.70 -5.20 10.75
N GLU A 163 -5.77 -5.96 9.65
CA GLU A 163 -4.63 -6.24 8.76
C GLU A 163 -4.08 -4.96 8.13
N LEU A 164 -4.97 -4.11 7.61
CA LEU A 164 -4.57 -2.81 7.05
C LEU A 164 -3.92 -1.91 8.10
N HIS A 165 -4.48 -1.89 9.31
CA HIS A 165 -3.93 -1.12 10.41
C HIS A 165 -2.52 -1.61 10.79
N LEU A 166 -2.33 -2.94 10.91
CA LEU A 166 -1.03 -3.53 11.21
C LEU A 166 0.01 -3.22 10.13
N LEU A 167 -0.34 -3.40 8.86
CA LEU A 167 0.56 -3.10 7.75
C LEU A 167 0.94 -1.62 7.69
N LEU A 168 0.00 -0.72 7.98
CA LEU A 168 0.29 0.71 8.11
C LEU A 168 1.26 0.98 9.26
N GLN A 169 1.06 0.38 10.44
CA GLN A 169 1.98 0.55 11.57
C GLN A 169 3.39 0.06 11.24
N ARG A 170 3.52 -1.10 10.58
CA ARG A 170 4.81 -1.62 10.10
C ARG A 170 5.46 -0.69 9.08
N ALA A 171 4.68 -0.18 8.11
CA ALA A 171 5.17 0.81 7.15
C ALA A 171 5.68 2.10 7.82
N CYS A 172 5.10 2.46 8.96
CA CYS A 172 5.52 3.59 9.79
C CYS A 172 6.60 3.24 10.84
N GLY A 173 7.09 1.99 10.92
CA GLY A 173 8.07 1.56 11.92
C GLY A 173 7.57 1.63 13.37
N LEU A 174 6.28 1.37 13.59
CA LEU A 174 5.61 1.41 14.91
C LEU A 174 5.20 0.03 15.44
N ALA A 175 5.45 -1.03 14.67
CA ALA A 175 5.13 -2.42 14.96
C ALA A 175 6.20 -3.35 14.39
#